data_AF-A0A1Z5IZB2-F1
#
_entry.id   AF-A0A1Z5IZB2-F1
#
_cell.length_a   1.000
_cell.length_b   1.000
_cell.length_c   1.000
_cell.angle_alpha   90.00
_cell.angle_beta   90.00
_cell.angle_gamma   90.00
#
_symmetry.space_group_name_H-M   'P 1'
#
loop_
_entity.id
_entity.type
_entity.pdbx_description
1 polymer ?
#
loop_
_entity_poly.entity_id
_entity_poly.type
_entity_poly.pdbx_seq_one_letter_code
_entity_poly.pdbx_strand_id
1 'polypeptide(L)'
;MVELNSDFQAMLPGKVKETDELCPIHHIPLVEMSWSNAKPFCVKCRQHQMEQEEREKVEQLQKKLYWRRTKQVLTKDSIFSDPDLKPATFANFKPSSPESEKNLKLARHWAGEYLNPDNAFNVILTGLPGRGKSHLALSMLKAVNDNGQRPMSCLFVSVNDLFRLIRDSFNFPDSRYTEENMVNLLGNVDLLVLDDLGSEASFKRATSEASEFVQRTLFGILDQRQRTIITTNLTSKQLAAIYNPKIISRLEKNIRGHIISFTAATPDSRERIEF
;
A
#
# COMPACT_ATOMS: atom_id res chain seq x y z
N MET A 1 12.78 -31.17 39.52
CA MET A 1 12.88 -31.96 38.27
C MET A 1 11.46 -32.34 37.91
N VAL A 2 10.88 -31.75 36.87
CA VAL A 2 9.49 -32.01 36.47
C VAL A 2 9.46 -33.34 35.71
N GLU A 3 8.70 -34.30 36.22
CA GLU A 3 8.47 -35.64 35.63
C GLU A 3 7.64 -35.52 34.34
N LEU A 4 8.26 -35.05 33.25
CA LEU A 4 7.60 -34.91 31.94
C LEU A 4 7.11 -36.24 31.33
N ASN A 5 7.57 -37.40 31.84
CA ASN A 5 7.10 -38.71 31.37
C ASN A 5 5.68 -39.05 31.85
N SER A 6 5.29 -38.59 33.04
CA SER A 6 3.98 -38.92 33.62
C SER A 6 2.85 -38.22 32.87
N ASP A 7 3.03 -36.95 32.48
CA ASP A 7 2.05 -36.18 31.71
C ASP A 7 1.82 -36.76 30.30
N PHE A 8 2.87 -37.26 29.65
CA PHE A 8 2.79 -37.81 28.30
C PHE A 8 2.14 -39.21 28.28
N GLN A 9 2.41 -40.05 29.27
CA GLN A 9 1.71 -41.32 29.48
C GLN A 9 0.25 -41.12 29.90
N ALA A 10 -0.06 -40.05 30.66
CA ALA A 10 -1.42 -39.71 31.06
C ALA A 10 -2.31 -39.25 29.88
N MET A 11 -1.73 -38.60 28.87
CA MET A 11 -2.46 -38.20 27.65
C MET A 11 -2.79 -39.37 26.71
N LEU A 12 -2.01 -40.46 26.74
CA LEU A 12 -2.20 -41.65 25.91
C LEU A 12 -1.91 -42.93 26.72
N PRO A 13 -2.80 -43.31 27.67
CA PRO A 13 -2.57 -44.43 28.57
C PRO A 13 -2.61 -45.79 27.84
N GLY A 14 -1.69 -46.69 28.22
CA GLY A 14 -1.56 -48.04 27.65
C GLY A 14 -0.97 -48.08 26.24
N LYS A 15 -0.51 -46.93 25.77
CA LYS A 15 -0.31 -46.66 24.37
C LYS A 15 1.14 -46.23 24.05
N VAL A 16 1.79 -45.55 24.97
CA VAL A 16 3.21 -45.19 24.86
C VAL A 16 4.01 -46.13 25.76
N LYS A 17 5.10 -46.72 25.25
CA LYS A 17 6.04 -47.54 26.04
C LYS A 17 7.41 -46.89 26.05
N GLU A 18 8.06 -46.91 27.20
CA GLU A 18 9.47 -46.52 27.32
C GLU A 18 10.36 -47.66 26.84
N THR A 19 11.49 -47.30 26.23
CA THR A 19 12.52 -48.23 25.77
C THR A 19 13.77 -48.10 26.66
N ASP A 20 14.65 -49.10 26.64
CA ASP A 20 15.91 -49.05 27.39
C ASP A 20 16.96 -48.09 26.77
N GLU A 21 16.72 -47.62 25.54
CA GLU A 21 17.58 -46.66 24.86
C GLU A 21 17.36 -45.24 25.40
N LEU A 22 18.45 -44.55 25.74
CA LEU A 22 18.41 -43.16 26.21
C LEU A 22 18.65 -42.16 25.08
N CYS A 23 17.93 -41.05 25.12
CA CYS A 23 18.17 -39.92 24.22
C CYS A 23 19.59 -39.33 24.44
N PRO A 24 20.39 -39.12 23.38
CA PRO A 24 21.75 -38.58 23.50
C PRO A 24 21.80 -37.11 23.93
N ILE A 25 20.70 -36.36 23.82
CA ILE A 25 20.61 -34.94 24.17
C ILE A 25 20.08 -34.77 25.59
N HIS A 26 18.92 -35.38 25.87
CA HIS A 26 18.18 -35.17 27.12
C HIS A 26 18.40 -36.26 28.16
N HIS A 27 19.10 -37.35 27.81
CA HIS A 27 19.43 -38.46 28.71
C HIS A 27 18.20 -39.08 29.40
N ILE A 28 17.07 -39.13 28.69
CA ILE A 28 15.81 -39.77 29.13
C ILE A 28 15.47 -40.95 28.22
N PRO A 29 14.70 -41.96 28.69
CA PRO A 29 14.22 -43.07 27.86
C PRO A 29 13.50 -42.58 26.60
N LEU A 30 13.81 -43.20 25.45
CA LEU A 30 13.01 -43.00 24.24
C LEU A 30 11.67 -43.70 24.40
N VAL A 31 10.65 -43.15 23.75
CA VAL A 31 9.31 -43.74 23.74
C VAL A 31 8.95 -44.30 22.37
N GLU A 32 8.27 -45.44 22.37
CA GLU A 32 7.67 -46.07 21.20
C GLU A 32 6.14 -46.07 21.31
N MET A 33 5.46 -46.06 20.17
CA MET A 33 3.99 -46.08 20.10
C MET A 33 3.53 -47.46 19.67
N SER A 34 2.76 -48.16 20.51
CA SER A 34 2.41 -49.57 20.28
C SER A 34 1.52 -49.85 19.06
N TRP A 35 0.83 -48.84 18.51
CA TRP A 35 0.05 -48.94 17.26
C TRP A 35 0.78 -48.39 16.02
N SER A 36 2.02 -47.93 16.15
CA SER A 36 2.74 -47.27 15.08
C SER A 36 4.12 -47.89 14.91
N ASN A 37 4.48 -48.24 13.68
CA ASN A 37 5.85 -48.69 13.35
C ASN A 37 6.85 -47.52 13.27
N ALA A 38 6.55 -46.39 13.93
CA ALA A 38 7.46 -45.27 14.04
C ALA A 38 8.64 -45.65 14.94
N LYS A 39 9.84 -45.19 14.58
CA LYS A 39 11.04 -45.40 15.40
C LYS A 39 10.87 -44.75 16.79
N PRO A 40 11.46 -45.33 17.85
CA PRO A 40 11.49 -44.71 19.17
C PRO A 40 12.03 -43.28 19.10
N PHE A 41 11.44 -42.37 19.87
CA PHE A 41 11.81 -40.95 19.85
C PHE A 41 11.82 -40.36 21.26
N CYS A 42 12.53 -39.25 21.43
CA CYS A 42 12.58 -38.53 22.70
C CYS A 42 11.44 -37.50 22.77
N VAL A 43 10.63 -37.56 23.83
CA VAL A 43 9.51 -36.62 24.05
C VAL A 43 9.96 -35.16 24.16
N LYS A 44 11.09 -34.90 24.85
CA LYS A 44 11.66 -33.54 24.96
C LYS A 44 12.24 -33.03 23.64
N CYS A 45 12.92 -33.89 22.88
CA CYS A 45 13.36 -33.54 21.52
C CYS A 45 12.17 -33.18 20.63
N ARG A 46 11.10 -33.98 20.69
CA ARG A 46 9.88 -33.72 19.91
C ARG A 46 9.20 -32.43 20.33
N GLN A 47 9.15 -32.14 21.63
CA GLN A 47 8.63 -30.87 22.16
C GLN A 47 9.44 -29.67 21.66
N HIS A 48 10.78 -29.70 21.77
CA HIS A 48 11.62 -28.61 21.24
C HIS A 48 11.46 -28.43 19.73
N GLN A 49 11.35 -29.52 18.97
CA GLN A 49 11.08 -29.46 17.53
C GLN A 49 9.72 -28.79 17.25
N MET A 50 8.66 -29.17 17.98
CA MET A 50 7.34 -28.57 17.82
C MET A 50 7.34 -27.07 18.18
N GLU A 51 8.02 -26.68 19.26
CA GLU A 51 8.18 -25.27 19.65
C GLU A 51 8.95 -24.47 18.60
N GLN A 52 9.98 -25.04 17.98
CA GLN A 52 10.71 -24.40 16.87
C GLN A 52 9.81 -24.25 15.64
N GLU A 53 9.12 -25.32 15.22
CA GLU A 53 8.19 -25.27 14.09
C GLU A 53 7.06 -24.26 14.31
N GLU A 54 6.54 -24.14 15.53
CA GLU A 54 5.52 -23.15 15.88
C GLU A 54 6.07 -21.72 15.80
N ARG A 55 7.26 -21.46 16.36
CA ARG A 55 7.93 -20.16 16.27
C ARG A 55 8.18 -19.75 14.81
N GLU A 56 8.69 -20.68 13.99
CA GLU A 56 8.91 -20.44 12.56
C GLU A 56 7.61 -20.13 11.82
N LYS A 57 6.52 -20.87 12.10
CA LYS A 57 5.20 -20.59 11.52
C LYS A 57 4.69 -19.21 11.91
N VAL A 58 4.81 -18.83 13.18
CA VAL A 58 4.42 -17.50 13.67
C VAL A 58 5.23 -16.40 12.98
N GLU A 59 6.55 -16.56 12.90
CA GLU A 59 7.43 -15.60 12.23
C GLU A 59 7.10 -15.45 10.73
N GLN A 60 6.86 -16.57 10.04
CA GLN A 60 6.45 -16.56 8.63
C GLN A 60 5.11 -15.83 8.43
N LEU A 61 4.12 -16.09 9.31
CA LEU A 61 2.83 -15.40 9.27
C LEU A 61 2.99 -13.90 9.54
N GLN A 62 3.78 -13.51 10.54
CA GLN A 62 4.07 -12.11 10.84
C GLN A 62 4.71 -11.41 9.64
N LYS A 63 5.74 -12.02 9.02
CA LYS A 63 6.39 -11.49 7.83
C LYS A 63 5.40 -11.35 6.66
N LYS A 64 4.54 -12.34 6.44
CA LYS A 64 3.52 -12.31 5.39
C LYS A 64 2.49 -11.19 5.61
N LEU A 65 2.01 -11.02 6.84
CA LEU A 65 1.07 -9.95 7.20
C LEU A 65 1.71 -8.57 7.07
N TYR A 66 2.95 -8.43 7.53
CA TYR A 66 3.73 -7.22 7.35
C TYR A 66 3.88 -6.90 5.86
N TRP A 67 4.18 -7.91 5.03
CA TRP A 67 4.32 -7.73 3.59
C TRP A 67 3.01 -7.28 2.91
N ARG A 68 1.89 -7.88 3.33
CA ARG A 68 0.53 -7.58 2.84
C ARG A 68 0.13 -6.14 3.11
N ARG A 69 0.46 -5.63 4.31
CA ARG A 69 0.14 -4.27 4.78
C ARG A 69 1.12 -3.20 4.32
N THR A 70 2.26 -3.60 3.73
CA THR A 70 3.28 -2.68 3.20
C THR A 70 3.36 -2.80 1.67
N LYS A 71 4.35 -3.49 1.09
CA LYS A 71 4.54 -3.41 -0.38
C LYS A 71 3.43 -3.99 -1.22
N GLN A 72 2.64 -4.94 -0.69
CA GLN A 72 1.54 -5.46 -1.48
C GLN A 72 0.37 -4.47 -1.60
N VAL A 73 0.31 -3.42 -0.78
CA VAL A 73 -0.72 -2.37 -0.85
C VAL A 73 -0.81 -1.79 -2.26
N LEU A 74 0.34 -1.48 -2.87
CA LEU A 74 0.39 -0.93 -4.22
C LEU A 74 -0.30 -1.83 -5.25
N THR A 75 -0.11 -3.15 -5.13
CA THR A 75 -0.65 -4.13 -6.08
C THR A 75 -2.05 -4.62 -5.76
N LYS A 76 -2.45 -4.60 -4.49
CA LYS A 76 -3.69 -5.24 -4.00
C LYS A 76 -4.81 -4.26 -3.67
N ASP A 77 -4.46 -3.01 -3.38
CA ASP A 77 -5.41 -2.02 -2.86
C ASP A 77 -5.49 -0.75 -3.71
N SER A 78 -4.56 -0.54 -4.65
CA SER A 78 -4.61 0.61 -5.56
C SER A 78 -5.83 0.57 -6.49
N ILE A 79 -6.37 1.74 -6.77
CA ILE A 79 -7.54 1.97 -7.60
C ILE A 79 -7.09 2.70 -8.86
N PHE A 80 -7.21 2.04 -10.02
CA PHE A 80 -6.82 2.59 -11.32
C PHE A 80 -8.07 2.83 -12.17
N SER A 81 -8.15 3.99 -12.80
CA SER A 81 -9.11 4.29 -13.87
C SER A 81 -8.74 3.56 -15.16
N ASP A 82 -7.45 3.58 -15.48
CA ASP A 82 -6.88 3.00 -16.69
C ASP A 82 -5.95 1.81 -16.35
N PRO A 83 -6.33 0.58 -16.72
CA PRO A 83 -5.47 -0.59 -16.57
C PRO A 83 -4.13 -0.49 -17.29
N ASP A 84 -4.04 0.24 -18.41
CA ASP A 84 -2.83 0.38 -19.22
C ASP A 84 -1.78 1.27 -18.54
N LEU A 85 -2.18 2.01 -17.51
CA LEU A 85 -1.25 2.75 -16.64
C LEU A 85 -0.44 1.81 -15.74
N LYS A 86 -0.97 0.64 -15.36
CA LYS A 86 -0.32 -0.27 -14.41
C LYS A 86 1.13 -0.65 -14.76
N PRO A 87 1.55 -0.87 -16.01
CA PRO A 87 2.95 -1.12 -16.36
C PRO A 87 3.86 0.12 -16.31
N ALA A 88 3.35 1.34 -16.09
CA ALA A 88 4.16 2.57 -16.11
C ALA A 88 5.29 2.54 -15.06
N THR A 89 6.50 2.89 -15.50
CA THR A 89 7.73 3.01 -14.69
C THR A 89 8.59 4.14 -15.23
N PHE A 90 9.63 4.53 -14.48
CA PHE A 90 10.60 5.50 -14.98
C PHE A 90 11.39 5.00 -16.20
N ALA A 91 11.46 3.68 -16.42
CA ALA A 91 12.22 3.07 -17.51
C ALA A 91 11.46 3.13 -18.84
N ASN A 92 10.13 3.00 -18.81
CA ASN A 92 9.28 3.05 -20.02
C ASN A 92 8.63 4.42 -20.25
N PHE A 93 8.91 5.43 -19.41
CA PHE A 93 8.55 6.81 -19.70
C PHE A 93 9.45 7.37 -20.82
N LYS A 94 8.85 7.73 -21.95
CA LYS A 94 9.57 8.30 -23.10
C LYS A 94 9.34 9.82 -23.14
N PRO A 95 10.30 10.65 -22.69
CA PRO A 95 10.18 12.09 -22.82
C PRO A 95 10.15 12.49 -24.30
N SER A 96 9.24 13.40 -24.65
CA SER A 96 9.01 13.90 -26.01
C SER A 96 9.39 15.38 -26.19
N SER A 97 9.82 16.04 -25.11
CA SER A 97 10.19 17.46 -25.07
C SER A 97 11.25 17.73 -23.99
N PRO A 98 12.02 18.85 -24.08
CA PRO A 98 12.92 19.27 -23.00
C PRO A 98 12.21 19.45 -21.65
N GLU A 99 10.95 19.90 -21.66
CA GLU A 99 10.11 19.99 -20.46
C GLU A 99 9.86 18.61 -19.86
N SER A 100 9.45 17.63 -20.67
CA SER A 100 9.19 16.27 -20.19
C SER A 100 10.45 15.57 -19.66
N GLU A 101 11.63 15.88 -20.22
CA GLU A 101 12.90 15.38 -19.70
C GLU A 101 13.25 16.02 -18.35
N LYS A 102 13.04 17.33 -18.21
CA LYS A 102 13.18 18.03 -16.92
C LYS A 102 12.21 17.48 -15.89
N ASN A 103 10.95 17.24 -16.27
CA ASN A 103 9.92 16.68 -15.40
C ASN A 103 10.27 15.26 -14.94
N LEU A 104 10.82 14.43 -15.83
CA LEU A 104 11.35 13.11 -15.47
C LEU A 104 12.49 13.20 -14.45
N LYS A 105 13.44 14.13 -14.63
CA LYS A 105 14.54 14.35 -13.68
C LYS A 105 14.03 14.79 -12.31
N LEU A 106 13.09 15.74 -12.27
CA LEU A 106 12.45 16.18 -11.03
C LEU A 106 11.67 15.05 -10.34
N ALA A 107 10.88 14.28 -11.08
CA ALA A 107 10.14 13.16 -10.54
C ALA A 107 11.07 12.10 -9.92
N ARG A 108 12.19 11.77 -10.58
CA ARG A 108 13.21 10.86 -10.02
C ARG A 108 13.85 11.43 -8.76
N HIS A 109 14.18 12.73 -8.75
CA HIS A 109 14.74 13.39 -7.57
C HIS A 109 13.79 13.28 -6.37
N TRP A 110 12.52 13.68 -6.53
CA TRP A 110 11.54 13.60 -5.44
C TRP A 110 11.21 12.17 -5.01
N ALA A 111 11.21 11.20 -5.93
CA ALA A 111 11.11 9.79 -5.57
C ALA A 111 12.29 9.33 -4.71
N GLY A 112 13.50 9.80 -5.01
CA GLY A 112 14.69 9.55 -4.19
C GLY A 112 14.56 10.14 -2.78
N GLU A 113 14.08 11.36 -2.66
CA GLU A 113 13.82 12.01 -1.37
C GLU A 113 12.78 11.24 -0.53
N TYR A 114 11.76 10.66 -1.17
CA TYR A 114 10.78 9.81 -0.48
C TYR A 114 11.33 8.46 -0.01
N LEU A 115 12.54 8.05 -0.38
CA LEU A 115 13.17 6.85 0.19
C LEU A 115 13.52 7.05 1.67
N ASN A 116 13.72 8.31 2.10
CA ASN A 116 13.80 8.66 3.50
C ASN A 116 12.37 8.77 4.09
N PRO A 117 11.97 7.93 5.06
CA PRO A 117 10.64 7.98 5.65
C PRO A 117 10.37 9.26 6.46
N ASP A 118 11.41 9.97 6.91
CA ASP A 118 11.27 11.19 7.71
C ASP A 118 10.97 12.42 6.85
N ASN A 119 11.18 12.32 5.54
CA ASN A 119 10.88 13.40 4.60
C ASN A 119 9.36 13.55 4.42
N ALA A 120 8.86 14.72 4.83
CA ALA A 120 7.43 15.03 4.91
C ALA A 120 7.06 16.21 3.99
N PHE A 121 6.80 15.92 2.71
CA PHE A 121 6.30 16.90 1.76
C PHE A 121 5.34 16.31 0.73
N ASN A 122 4.49 17.17 0.17
CA ASN A 122 3.66 16.84 -0.99
C ASN A 122 4.34 17.26 -2.29
N VAL A 123 4.02 16.56 -3.37
CA VAL A 123 4.43 16.89 -4.75
C VAL A 123 3.17 17.06 -5.60
N ILE A 124 3.08 18.14 -6.39
CA ILE A 124 1.96 18.34 -7.33
C ILE A 124 2.46 18.26 -8.78
N LEU A 125 1.89 17.34 -9.55
CA LEU A 125 2.02 17.27 -11.00
C LEU A 125 0.79 17.95 -11.61
N THR A 126 0.96 19.16 -12.14
CA THR A 126 -0.13 19.94 -12.73
C THR A 126 0.10 20.15 -14.21
N GLY A 127 -0.96 20.21 -15.00
CA GLY A 127 -0.87 20.58 -16.41
C GLY A 127 -1.86 19.85 -17.29
N LEU A 128 -1.79 20.10 -18.58
CA LEU A 128 -2.78 19.61 -19.53
C LEU A 128 -2.83 18.06 -19.60
N PRO A 129 -3.97 17.47 -19.97
CA PRO A 129 -4.15 16.01 -20.00
C PRO A 129 -3.23 15.31 -21.02
N GLY A 130 -3.02 14.00 -20.86
CA GLY A 130 -2.30 13.20 -21.85
C GLY A 130 -0.78 13.39 -21.92
N ARG A 131 -0.17 14.13 -20.98
CA ARG A 131 1.27 14.47 -21.00
C ARG A 131 2.14 13.65 -20.03
N GLY A 132 1.59 12.56 -19.48
CA GLY A 132 2.35 11.63 -18.64
C GLY A 132 2.44 11.95 -17.14
N LYS A 133 1.51 12.78 -16.61
CA LYS A 133 1.43 13.10 -15.16
C LYS A 133 1.22 11.84 -14.31
N SER A 134 0.15 11.10 -14.58
CA SER A 134 -0.19 9.85 -13.89
C SER A 134 0.91 8.80 -14.04
N HIS A 135 1.56 8.74 -15.22
CA HIS A 135 2.71 7.87 -15.47
C HIS A 135 3.87 8.18 -14.53
N LEU A 136 4.29 9.45 -14.45
CA LEU A 136 5.38 9.84 -13.56
C LEU A 136 4.99 9.65 -12.09
N ALA A 137 3.77 10.00 -11.68
CA ALA A 137 3.30 9.78 -10.31
C ALA A 137 3.34 8.30 -9.90
N LEU A 138 2.84 7.39 -10.74
CA LEU A 138 2.93 5.95 -10.48
C LEU A 138 4.39 5.45 -10.51
N SER A 139 5.22 6.02 -11.39
CA SER A 139 6.65 5.67 -11.47
C SER A 139 7.41 6.05 -10.20
N MET A 140 7.13 7.25 -9.66
CA MET A 140 7.65 7.68 -8.36
C MET A 140 7.23 6.71 -7.27
N LEU A 141 5.93 6.40 -7.23
CA LEU A 141 5.35 5.51 -6.23
C LEU A 141 5.98 4.11 -6.26
N LYS A 142 6.17 3.53 -7.45
CA LYS A 142 6.86 2.24 -7.62
C LYS A 142 8.33 2.30 -7.22
N ALA A 143 9.04 3.35 -7.60
CA ALA A 143 10.45 3.49 -7.23
C ALA A 143 10.61 3.52 -5.70
N VAL A 144 9.74 4.24 -4.99
CA VAL A 144 9.73 4.28 -3.52
C VAL A 144 9.33 2.92 -2.95
N ASN A 145 8.26 2.33 -3.47
CA ASN A 145 7.78 1.03 -3.06
C ASN A 145 8.91 -0.01 -3.18
N ASP A 146 9.64 -0.06 -4.29
CA ASP A 146 10.60 -1.13 -4.58
C ASP A 146 11.96 -0.91 -3.90
N ASN A 147 12.43 0.34 -3.78
CA ASN A 147 13.78 0.66 -3.31
C ASN A 147 13.87 1.17 -1.86
N GLY A 148 12.75 1.26 -1.14
CA GLY A 148 12.74 1.63 0.27
C GLY A 148 13.60 0.71 1.14
N GLN A 149 14.39 1.28 2.06
CA GLN A 149 15.22 0.53 3.03
C GLN A 149 14.38 -0.40 3.91
N ARG A 150 13.14 -0.01 4.19
CA ARG A 150 12.11 -0.83 4.82
C ARG A 150 10.91 -0.97 3.89
N PRO A 151 10.14 -2.06 4.00
CA PRO A 151 8.82 -2.16 3.40
C PRO A 151 7.94 -0.94 3.69
N MET A 152 7.51 -0.26 2.63
CA MET A 152 6.59 0.87 2.71
C MET A 152 5.26 0.52 2.05
N SER A 153 4.18 1.06 2.59
CA SER A 153 2.84 1.03 2.02
C SER A 153 2.68 2.18 1.03
N CYS A 154 2.72 1.85 -0.25
CA CYS A 154 2.52 2.80 -1.33
C CYS A 154 1.16 2.55 -1.99
N LEU A 155 0.36 3.58 -2.23
CA LEU A 155 -1.00 3.43 -2.76
C LEU A 155 -1.27 4.42 -3.88
N PHE A 156 -1.85 3.93 -4.99
CA PHE A 156 -2.28 4.75 -6.11
C PHE A 156 -3.81 4.79 -6.15
N VAL A 157 -4.41 5.97 -6.26
CA VAL A 157 -5.86 6.12 -6.30
C VAL A 157 -6.29 7.14 -7.36
N SER A 158 -7.08 6.68 -8.33
CA SER A 158 -7.92 7.55 -9.16
C SER A 158 -9.02 8.16 -8.29
N VAL A 159 -9.02 9.49 -8.15
CA VAL A 159 -9.99 10.20 -7.27
C VAL A 159 -11.44 9.97 -7.74
N ASN A 160 -11.68 9.93 -9.05
CA ASN A 160 -13.00 9.65 -9.62
C ASN A 160 -13.51 8.25 -9.26
N ASP A 161 -12.68 7.23 -9.45
CA ASP A 161 -13.08 5.84 -9.16
C ASP A 161 -13.21 5.59 -7.66
N LEU A 162 -12.40 6.25 -6.83
CA LEU A 162 -12.56 6.23 -5.38
C LEU A 162 -13.98 6.66 -5.01
N PHE A 163 -14.43 7.82 -5.48
CA PHE A 163 -15.76 8.32 -5.15
C PHE A 163 -16.88 7.49 -5.74
N ARG A 164 -16.69 6.89 -6.92
CA ARG A 164 -17.64 5.91 -7.47
C ARG A 164 -17.76 4.69 -6.55
N LEU A 165 -16.64 4.07 -6.18
CA LEU A 165 -16.62 2.88 -5.32
C LEU A 165 -17.20 3.15 -3.94
N ILE A 166 -16.92 4.31 -3.34
CA ILE A 166 -17.52 4.68 -2.06
C ILE A 166 -19.03 4.83 -2.19
N ARG A 167 -19.53 5.51 -3.24
CA ARG A 167 -20.97 5.63 -3.46
C ARG A 167 -21.65 4.27 -3.69
N ASP A 168 -21.02 3.40 -4.46
CA ASP A 168 -21.51 2.04 -4.70
C ASP A 168 -21.61 1.22 -3.40
N SER A 169 -20.82 1.58 -2.38
CA SER A 169 -20.81 0.91 -1.08
C SER A 169 -21.90 1.34 -0.10
N PHE A 170 -22.68 2.39 -0.37
CA PHE A 170 -23.62 2.96 0.61
C PHE A 170 -24.67 1.98 1.14
N ASN A 171 -25.07 1.00 0.33
CA ASN A 171 -26.02 -0.04 0.73
C ASN A 171 -25.34 -1.32 1.25
N PHE A 172 -24.02 -1.31 1.41
CA PHE A 172 -23.20 -2.47 1.76
C PHE A 172 -22.22 -2.13 2.90
N PRO A 173 -22.67 -2.21 4.17
CA PRO A 173 -21.83 -1.86 5.33
C PRO A 173 -20.52 -2.66 5.42
N ASP A 174 -20.53 -3.92 4.96
CA ASP A 174 -19.35 -4.79 4.96
C ASP A 174 -18.41 -4.55 3.76
N SER A 175 -18.73 -3.59 2.89
CA SER A 175 -17.88 -3.26 1.75
C SER A 175 -16.53 -2.74 2.21
N ARG A 176 -15.46 -3.25 1.58
CA ARG A 176 -14.12 -2.69 1.77
C ARG A 176 -13.99 -1.23 1.35
N TYR A 177 -14.95 -0.69 0.58
CA TYR A 177 -14.91 0.66 0.00
C TYR A 177 -15.80 1.67 0.73
N THR A 178 -16.28 1.39 1.95
CA THR A 178 -16.98 2.42 2.74
C THR A 178 -16.12 3.67 2.93
N GLU A 179 -16.77 4.83 3.16
CA GLU A 179 -16.08 6.11 3.37
C GLU A 179 -15.03 5.98 4.48
N GLU A 180 -15.41 5.39 5.62
CA GLU A 180 -14.52 5.17 6.76
C GLU A 180 -13.32 4.28 6.40
N ASN A 181 -13.55 3.15 5.74
CA ASN A 181 -12.48 2.24 5.34
C ASN A 181 -11.49 2.91 4.39
N MET A 182 -11.99 3.71 3.44
CA MET A 182 -11.14 4.44 2.49
C MET A 182 -10.38 5.59 3.15
N VAL A 183 -11.02 6.37 4.01
CA VAL A 183 -10.33 7.42 4.78
C VAL A 183 -9.22 6.82 5.63
N ASN A 184 -9.48 5.72 6.33
CA ASN A 184 -8.49 5.03 7.14
C ASN A 184 -7.34 4.44 6.30
N LEU A 185 -7.65 3.77 5.18
CA LEU A 185 -6.63 3.21 4.30
C LEU A 185 -5.75 4.33 3.70
N LEU A 186 -6.37 5.30 3.04
CA LEU A 186 -5.64 6.37 2.34
C LEU A 186 -4.95 7.31 3.33
N GLY A 187 -5.46 7.49 4.55
CA GLY A 187 -4.83 8.31 5.59
C GLY A 187 -3.53 7.70 6.13
N ASN A 188 -3.47 6.37 6.25
CA ASN A 188 -2.40 5.68 6.99
C ASN A 188 -1.26 5.11 6.12
N VAL A 189 -1.37 5.10 4.78
CA VAL A 189 -0.27 4.63 3.91
C VAL A 189 0.92 5.58 3.91
N ASP A 190 2.14 5.04 3.82
CA ASP A 190 3.41 5.77 3.86
C ASP A 190 3.54 6.79 2.72
N LEU A 191 3.07 6.44 1.51
CA LEU A 191 3.04 7.33 0.35
C LEU A 191 1.79 7.09 -0.48
N LEU A 192 1.09 8.17 -0.83
CA LEU A 192 -0.17 8.14 -1.59
C LEU A 192 -0.01 8.94 -2.88
N VAL A 193 -0.52 8.39 -3.97
CA VAL A 193 -0.86 9.14 -5.18
C VAL A 193 -2.36 9.37 -5.22
N LEU A 194 -2.78 10.63 -5.27
CA LEU A 194 -4.14 11.03 -5.64
C LEU A 194 -4.12 11.51 -7.10
N ASP A 195 -4.63 10.68 -8.00
CA ASP A 195 -4.59 10.90 -9.43
C ASP A 195 -5.84 11.61 -9.94
N ASP A 196 -5.63 12.56 -10.86
CA ASP A 196 -6.63 13.38 -11.55
C ASP A 196 -7.56 14.16 -10.61
N LEU A 197 -7.01 14.69 -9.51
CA LEU A 197 -7.73 15.55 -8.57
C LEU A 197 -8.32 16.77 -9.29
N GLY A 198 -9.63 16.98 -9.11
CA GLY A 198 -10.41 18.05 -9.75
C GLY A 198 -11.41 17.53 -10.77
N SER A 199 -11.21 16.33 -11.31
CA SER A 199 -12.10 15.74 -12.31
C SER A 199 -13.44 15.30 -11.70
N GLU A 200 -13.45 15.04 -10.38
CA GLU A 200 -14.62 14.69 -9.60
C GLU A 200 -15.52 15.91 -9.33
N ALA A 201 -15.07 17.13 -9.67
CA ALA A 201 -15.86 18.35 -9.51
C ALA A 201 -17.18 18.32 -10.31
N SER A 202 -17.34 17.39 -11.27
CA SER A 202 -18.63 17.08 -11.90
C SER A 202 -19.71 16.69 -10.87
N PHE A 203 -19.35 16.04 -9.75
CA PHE A 203 -20.26 15.74 -8.65
C PHE A 203 -20.81 17.00 -7.95
N LYS A 204 -20.11 18.13 -8.01
CA LYS A 204 -20.62 19.41 -7.48
C LYS A 204 -21.80 19.97 -8.26
N ARG A 205 -21.93 19.60 -9.53
CA ARG A 205 -23.06 20.03 -10.38
C ARG A 205 -24.33 19.21 -10.12
N ALA A 206 -24.24 18.12 -9.35
CA ALA A 206 -25.37 17.23 -9.08
C ALA A 206 -26.22 17.72 -7.89
N THR A 207 -25.63 17.99 -6.72
CA THR A 207 -26.29 18.55 -5.51
C THR A 207 -25.26 19.18 -4.53
N SER A 208 -25.71 20.01 -3.59
CA SER A 208 -24.87 20.53 -2.49
C SER A 208 -24.32 19.42 -1.59
N GLU A 209 -25.12 18.39 -1.31
CA GLU A 209 -24.75 17.25 -0.45
C GLU A 209 -23.62 16.43 -1.06
N ALA A 210 -23.66 16.15 -2.38
CA ALA A 210 -22.59 15.41 -3.06
C ALA A 210 -21.27 16.19 -3.03
N SER A 211 -21.33 17.53 -3.19
CA SER A 211 -20.16 18.39 -3.03
C SER A 211 -19.61 18.36 -1.61
N GLU A 212 -20.47 18.44 -0.59
CA GLU A 212 -20.04 18.43 0.81
C GLU A 212 -19.40 17.09 1.20
N PHE A 213 -20.00 15.98 0.77
CA PHE A 213 -19.47 14.63 0.94
C PHE A 213 -18.04 14.53 0.38
N VAL A 214 -17.82 14.90 -0.88
CA VAL A 214 -16.49 14.87 -1.50
C VAL A 214 -15.47 15.69 -0.71
N GLN A 215 -15.85 16.90 -0.27
CA GLN A 215 -14.97 17.78 0.49
C GLN A 215 -14.61 17.18 1.85
N ARG A 216 -15.59 16.61 2.56
CA ARG A 216 -15.38 15.99 3.87
C ARG A 216 -14.47 14.78 3.77
N THR A 217 -14.72 13.89 2.82
CA THR A 217 -13.90 12.68 2.62
C THR A 217 -12.47 13.04 2.23
N LEU A 218 -12.27 13.96 1.27
CA LEU A 218 -10.92 14.43 0.91
C LEU A 218 -10.20 15.09 2.09
N PHE A 219 -10.91 15.91 2.87
CA PHE A 219 -10.33 16.51 4.08
C PHE A 219 -9.92 15.43 5.09
N GLY A 220 -10.77 14.45 5.37
CA GLY A 220 -10.46 13.33 6.27
C GLY A 220 -9.21 12.55 5.84
N ILE A 221 -9.04 12.32 4.52
CA ILE A 221 -7.84 11.69 3.97
C ILE A 221 -6.63 12.59 4.14
N LEU A 222 -6.70 13.85 3.70
CA LEU A 222 -5.53 14.73 3.60
C LEU A 222 -5.07 15.29 4.95
N ASP A 223 -5.96 15.39 5.94
CA ASP A 223 -5.64 15.92 7.27
C ASP A 223 -4.60 15.05 8.00
N GLN A 224 -4.64 13.73 7.74
CA GLN A 224 -3.72 12.75 8.31
C GLN A 224 -2.38 12.66 7.55
N ARG A 225 -2.19 13.43 6.47
CA ARG A 225 -1.13 13.18 5.49
C ARG A 225 -0.14 14.32 5.31
N GLN A 226 1.12 13.93 5.15
CA GLN A 226 2.26 14.82 4.85
C GLN A 226 3.08 14.37 3.63
N ARG A 227 2.76 13.22 3.05
CA ARG A 227 3.52 12.57 1.97
C ARG A 227 2.56 12.15 0.87
N THR A 228 2.16 13.10 0.03
CA THR A 228 1.17 12.85 -1.03
C THR A 228 1.65 13.42 -2.35
N ILE A 229 1.58 12.60 -3.39
CA ILE A 229 1.78 13.01 -4.77
C ILE A 229 0.39 13.24 -5.36
N ILE A 230 0.12 14.43 -5.89
CA ILE A 230 -1.17 14.77 -6.49
C ILE A 230 -0.96 15.03 -7.97
N THR A 231 -1.81 14.46 -8.82
CA THR A 231 -1.89 14.88 -10.22
C THR A 231 -3.18 15.66 -10.45
N THR A 232 -3.14 16.69 -11.30
CA THR A 232 -4.31 17.50 -11.62
C THR A 232 -4.19 18.17 -12.98
N ASN A 233 -5.31 18.32 -13.67
CA ASN A 233 -5.41 19.13 -14.89
C ASN A 233 -5.77 20.60 -14.59
N LEU A 234 -5.90 20.96 -13.31
CA LEU A 234 -6.33 22.28 -12.86
C LEU A 234 -5.16 23.15 -12.44
N THR A 235 -5.31 24.44 -12.65
CA THR A 235 -4.45 25.48 -12.07
C THR A 235 -4.74 25.66 -10.58
N SER A 236 -3.79 26.24 -9.82
CA SER A 236 -3.99 26.57 -8.41
C SER A 236 -5.25 27.42 -8.17
N LYS A 237 -5.53 28.41 -9.05
CA LYS A 237 -6.76 29.22 -8.97
C LYS A 237 -8.03 28.39 -9.13
N GLN A 238 -8.04 27.43 -10.06
CA GLN A 238 -9.18 26.54 -10.28
C GLN A 238 -9.38 25.57 -9.11
N LEU A 239 -8.28 25.02 -8.57
CA LEU A 239 -8.34 24.22 -7.35
C LEU A 239 -8.95 25.02 -6.20
N ALA A 240 -8.50 26.26 -5.96
CA ALA A 240 -9.02 27.13 -4.91
C ALA A 240 -10.50 27.52 -5.10
N ALA A 241 -11.00 27.54 -6.33
CA ALA A 241 -12.42 27.73 -6.61
C ALA A 241 -13.26 26.46 -6.38
N ILE A 242 -12.65 25.27 -6.51
CA ILE A 242 -13.32 23.98 -6.34
C ILE A 242 -13.24 23.51 -4.89
N TYR A 243 -12.11 23.63 -4.20
CA TYR A 243 -11.96 23.09 -2.85
C TYR A 243 -12.02 24.18 -1.80
N ASN A 244 -12.53 23.81 -0.63
CA ASN A 244 -12.50 24.71 0.50
C ASN A 244 -11.04 25.03 0.91
N PRO A 245 -10.80 26.16 1.60
CA PRO A 245 -9.44 26.58 1.97
C PRO A 245 -8.68 25.55 2.82
N LYS A 246 -9.38 24.72 3.58
CA LYS A 246 -8.76 23.68 4.43
C LYS A 246 -8.09 22.60 3.57
N ILE A 247 -8.77 22.11 2.54
CA ILE A 247 -8.20 21.13 1.61
C ILE A 247 -7.00 21.72 0.88
N ILE A 248 -7.11 22.96 0.37
CA ILE A 248 -5.99 23.65 -0.30
C ILE A 248 -4.78 23.73 0.63
N SER A 249 -4.98 24.14 1.88
CA SER A 249 -3.91 24.18 2.88
C SER A 249 -3.23 22.82 3.11
N ARG A 250 -4.00 21.71 3.06
CA ARG A 250 -3.44 20.36 3.18
C ARG A 250 -2.70 19.90 1.93
N LEU A 251 -3.18 20.26 0.73
CA LEU A 251 -2.49 19.99 -0.54
C LEU A 251 -1.14 20.72 -0.60
N GLU A 252 -1.12 21.99 -0.20
CA GLU A 252 0.07 22.86 -0.23
C GLU A 252 1.04 22.62 0.95
N LYS A 253 0.73 21.70 1.85
CA LYS A 253 1.54 21.43 3.03
C LYS A 253 2.95 20.96 2.62
N ASN A 254 3.96 21.70 3.08
CA ASN A 254 5.38 21.48 2.77
C ASN A 254 5.70 21.40 1.26
N ILE A 255 4.91 22.05 0.41
CA ILE A 255 5.07 21.99 -1.06
C ILE A 255 6.24 22.81 -1.61
N ARG A 256 6.99 23.56 -0.78
CA ARG A 256 7.96 24.61 -1.19
C ARG A 256 8.87 24.19 -2.38
N GLY A 257 8.43 24.43 -3.61
CA GLY A 257 9.16 24.10 -4.86
C GLY A 257 8.86 22.71 -5.47
N HIS A 258 8.08 21.86 -4.82
CA HIS A 258 7.75 20.50 -5.22
C HIS A 258 6.61 20.43 -6.25
N ILE A 259 6.68 21.27 -7.29
CA ILE A 259 5.67 21.33 -8.37
C ILE A 259 6.32 20.95 -9.69
N ILE A 260 5.70 20.04 -10.41
CA ILE A 260 6.08 19.63 -11.76
C ILE A 260 4.98 20.06 -12.73
N SER A 261 5.29 20.94 -13.67
CA SER A 261 4.33 21.51 -14.60
C SER A 261 4.44 20.91 -16.00
N PHE A 262 3.31 20.51 -16.57
CA PHE A 262 3.18 19.94 -17.91
C PHE A 262 2.39 20.92 -18.80
N THR A 263 3.10 21.69 -19.62
CA THR A 263 2.50 22.77 -20.41
C THR A 263 2.24 22.31 -21.86
N ALA A 264 1.82 23.26 -22.71
CA ALA A 264 1.68 23.03 -24.14
C ALA A 264 3.02 22.69 -24.83
N ALA A 265 4.17 22.95 -24.19
CA ALA A 265 5.50 22.58 -24.71
C ALA A 265 5.73 21.06 -24.72
N THR A 266 4.91 20.29 -24.00
CA THR A 266 4.90 18.82 -24.06
C THR A 266 3.70 18.36 -24.91
N PRO A 267 3.95 17.62 -26.01
CA PRO A 267 2.87 17.01 -26.81
C PRO A 267 2.01 16.04 -26.01
N ASP A 268 0.75 15.88 -26.40
CA ASP A 268 -0.08 14.78 -25.90
C ASP A 268 0.50 13.45 -26.39
N SER A 269 0.68 12.50 -25.49
CA SER A 269 1.24 11.18 -25.77
C SER A 269 0.21 10.17 -26.27
N ARG A 270 -1.08 10.51 -26.27
CA ARG A 270 -2.15 9.67 -26.80
C ARG A 270 -2.24 9.83 -28.31
N GLU A 271 -2.57 8.74 -29.01
CA GLU A 271 -2.85 8.80 -30.44
C GLU A 271 -4.01 9.76 -30.72
N ARG A 272 -3.81 10.66 -31.68
CA ARG A 272 -4.81 11.64 -32.07
C ARG A 272 -5.79 10.97 -33.02
N ILE A 273 -7.06 10.86 -32.62
CA ILE A 273 -8.11 10.42 -33.53
C ILE A 273 -8.43 11.61 -34.45
N GLU A 274 -8.08 11.50 -35.73
CA GLU A 274 -8.49 12.45 -36.77
C GLU A 274 -9.83 11.96 -37.35
N PHE A 275 -10.85 12.82 -37.30
CA PHE A 275 -12.15 12.63 -37.96
C PHE A 275 -12.32 13.70 -39.03
#